data_AF-A0A143X9M5-F1
#
_entry.id   AF-A0A143X9M5-F1
#
_cell.length_a   1.000
_cell.length_b   1.000
_cell.length_c   1.000
_cell.angle_alpha   90.00
_cell.angle_beta   90.00
_cell.angle_gamma   90.00
#
_symmetry.space_group_name_H-M   'P 1'
#
loop_
_entity.id
_entity.type
_entity.pdbx_description
1 polymer ?
#
loop_
_entity_poly.entity_id
_entity_poly.type
_entity_poly.pdbx_seq_one_letter_code
_entity_poly.pdbx_strand_id
1 'polypeptide(L)'
;MIEINHQRIQKLTEMIDGYMDEYNHQRYQYSLAGLTPAEFYIYSTTGIYPLDNYFGVTSRELMSVSKLVEARLNKAREKAAKAREAARKKREERALLTSVPGIIARDQRILRREKRKWEESKEIAERQMEKLDKVYEGTKRAIRFYEGCPPEIKESLRNPNNWNQYPELGYVNEIGDLY
;
A
#
# COMPACT_ATOMS: atom_id res chain seq x y z
N MET A 1 13.02 4.39 86.03
CA MET A 1 13.10 3.22 85.12
C MET A 1 12.29 3.39 83.84
N ILE A 2 11.10 4.00 83.86
CA ILE A 2 10.24 4.18 82.66
C ILE A 2 10.84 5.15 81.63
N GLU A 3 11.44 6.25 82.09
CA GLU A 3 11.97 7.33 81.23
C GLU A 3 13.24 6.94 80.45
N ILE A 4 14.09 6.11 81.06
CA ILE A 4 15.30 5.55 80.43
C ILE A 4 14.94 4.60 79.27
N ASN A 5 13.84 3.85 79.39
CA ASN A 5 13.37 2.97 78.31
C ASN A 5 12.77 3.76 77.15
N HIS A 6 12.09 4.88 77.42
CA HIS A 6 11.52 5.72 76.36
C HIS A 6 12.61 6.37 75.50
N GLN A 7 13.65 6.93 76.11
CA GLN A 7 14.78 7.51 75.38
C GLN A 7 15.55 6.46 74.56
N ARG A 8 15.66 5.23 75.07
CA ARG A 8 16.28 4.12 74.32
C ARG A 8 15.47 3.71 73.09
N ILE A 9 14.14 3.63 73.23
CA ILE A 9 13.25 3.30 72.11
C ILE A 9 13.31 4.40 71.05
N GLN A 10 13.23 5.68 71.44
CA GLN A 10 13.35 6.79 70.49
C GLN A 10 14.66 6.74 69.70
N LYS A 11 15.78 6.55 70.40
CA LYS A 11 17.09 6.44 69.74
C LYS A 11 17.17 5.25 68.78
N LEU A 12 16.58 4.11 69.15
CA LEU A 12 16.51 2.94 68.27
C LEU A 12 15.67 3.23 67.03
N THR A 13 14.54 3.89 67.18
CA THR A 13 13.68 4.30 66.06
C THR A 13 14.42 5.25 65.12
N GLU A 14 15.09 6.27 65.64
CA GLU A 14 15.90 7.19 64.83
C GLU A 14 17.00 6.48 64.06
N MET A 15 17.67 5.49 64.68
CA MET A 15 18.69 4.70 64.00
C MET A 15 18.11 3.83 62.88
N ILE A 16 16.94 3.23 63.10
CA ILE A 16 16.27 2.39 62.10
C ILE A 16 15.74 3.24 60.96
N ASP A 17 15.07 4.35 61.26
CA ASP A 17 14.52 5.25 60.25
C ASP A 17 15.64 5.89 59.42
N GLY A 18 16.74 6.28 60.07
CA GLY A 18 17.92 6.78 59.39
C GLY A 18 18.53 5.74 58.44
N TYR A 19 18.66 4.48 58.88
CA TYR A 19 19.14 3.39 58.03
C TYR A 19 18.20 3.11 56.86
N MET A 20 16.88 3.09 57.11
CA MET A 20 15.87 2.85 56.09
C MET A 20 15.84 3.97 55.05
N ASP A 21 15.95 5.23 55.45
CA ASP A 21 16.00 6.37 54.53
C ASP A 21 17.28 6.34 53.69
N GLU A 22 18.43 6.13 54.32
CA GLU A 22 19.72 6.03 53.64
C GLU A 22 19.71 4.89 52.61
N TYR A 23 19.22 3.71 53.01
CA TYR A 23 19.14 2.56 52.12
C TYR A 23 18.17 2.77 50.95
N ASN A 24 16.97 3.30 51.21
CA ASN A 24 15.92 3.40 50.20
C ASN A 24 16.04 4.61 49.27
N HIS A 25 16.66 5.71 49.73
CA HIS A 25 16.65 6.99 49.03
C HIS A 25 18.05 7.54 48.69
N GLN A 26 19.12 7.04 49.30
CA GLN A 26 20.46 7.60 49.11
C GLN A 26 21.48 6.59 48.54
N ARG A 27 21.26 5.29 48.77
CA ARG A 27 22.17 4.23 48.31
C ARG A 27 21.76 3.68 46.94
N TYR A 28 22.52 4.09 45.93
CA TYR A 28 22.42 3.56 44.58
C TYR A 28 22.96 2.13 44.50
N GLN A 29 22.21 1.24 43.83
CA GLN A 29 22.56 -0.17 43.70
C GLN A 29 22.66 -0.58 42.23
N TYR A 30 23.79 -1.16 41.84
CA TYR A 30 23.99 -1.64 40.45
C TYR A 30 22.97 -2.69 40.03
N SER A 31 22.53 -3.55 40.96
CA SER A 31 21.47 -4.53 40.74
C SER A 31 20.11 -3.89 40.43
N LEU A 32 19.90 -2.64 40.81
CA LEU A 32 18.68 -1.86 40.57
C LEU A 32 18.88 -0.87 39.42
N ALA A 33 19.57 -1.31 38.37
CA ALA A 33 19.94 -0.47 37.22
C ALA A 33 20.74 0.79 37.60
N GLY A 34 21.42 0.79 38.76
CA GLY A 34 22.12 1.96 39.26
C GLY A 34 21.21 3.02 39.89
N LEU A 35 20.02 2.63 40.36
CA LEU A 35 19.04 3.48 41.07
C LEU A 35 18.98 3.12 42.56
N THR A 36 18.41 4.01 43.36
CA THR A 36 17.99 3.68 44.74
C THR A 36 16.74 2.80 44.74
N PRO A 37 16.47 2.02 45.81
CA PRO A 37 15.26 1.19 45.89
C PRO A 37 13.94 1.94 45.59
N ALA A 38 13.80 3.18 46.07
CA ALA A 38 12.62 3.99 45.82
C ALA A 38 12.52 4.44 44.35
N GLU A 39 13.62 4.92 43.76
CA GLU A 39 13.66 5.31 42.34
C GLU A 39 13.41 4.12 41.41
N PHE A 40 13.97 2.96 41.74
CA PHE A 40 13.76 1.73 40.98
C PHE A 40 12.30 1.28 41.03
N TYR A 41 11.61 1.44 42.16
CA TYR A 41 10.18 1.16 42.25
C TYR A 41 9.36 2.06 41.31
N ILE A 42 9.68 3.35 41.24
CA ILE A 42 9.02 4.30 40.32
C ILE A 42 9.33 3.94 38.87
N TYR A 43 10.59 3.61 38.56
CA TYR A 43 10.98 3.16 37.22
C TYR A 43 10.25 1.87 36.82
N SER A 44 10.21 0.88 37.71
CA SER A 44 9.55 -0.40 37.45
C SER A 44 8.04 -0.26 37.21
N THR A 45 7.40 0.73 37.81
CA THR A 45 5.95 0.96 37.69
C THR A 45 5.59 1.84 36.50
N THR A 46 6.42 2.84 36.19
CA THR A 46 6.14 3.83 35.13
C THR A 46 6.87 3.56 33.81
N GLY A 47 7.94 2.77 33.84
CA GLY A 47 8.86 2.55 32.72
C GLY A 47 9.75 3.76 32.38
N ILE A 48 9.66 4.85 33.14
CA ILE A 48 10.40 6.10 32.89
C ILE A 48 11.62 6.12 33.81
N TYR A 49 12.82 6.06 33.22
CA TYR A 49 14.06 6.13 33.99
C TYR A 49 14.26 7.56 34.53
N PRO A 50 14.64 7.74 35.80
CA PRO A 50 14.84 9.06 36.40
C PRO A 50 16.17 9.67 35.92
N LEU A 51 16.17 10.18 34.68
CA LEU A 51 17.23 11.05 34.17
C LEU A 51 16.81 12.50 34.40
N ASP A 52 17.73 13.33 34.88
CA ASP A 52 17.55 14.80 34.94
C ASP A 52 17.46 15.45 33.56
N ASN A 53 17.86 14.72 32.51
CA ASN A 53 18.01 15.24 31.16
C ASN A 53 17.37 14.28 30.14
N TYR A 54 16.18 14.60 29.66
CA TYR A 54 15.52 13.83 28.61
C TYR A 54 15.86 14.46 27.26
N PHE A 55 16.59 13.73 26.40
CA PHE A 55 17.13 14.23 25.13
C PHE A 55 18.03 15.49 25.23
N GLY A 56 18.74 15.65 26.35
CA GLY A 56 19.66 16.78 26.56
C GLY A 56 19.01 18.10 26.97
N VAL A 57 17.72 18.09 27.32
CA VAL A 57 16.98 19.25 27.85
C VAL A 57 16.48 18.93 29.27
N THR A 58 16.66 19.87 30.19
CA THR A 58 16.25 19.68 31.58
C THR A 58 14.73 19.57 31.69
N SER A 59 14.21 18.73 32.59
CA SER A 59 12.76 18.54 32.76
C SER A 59 11.97 19.82 33.07
N ARG A 60 12.63 20.87 33.55
CA ARG A 60 12.05 22.20 33.81
C ARG A 60 11.84 23.03 32.53
N GLU A 61 12.65 22.77 31.51
CA GLU A 61 12.62 23.47 30.21
C GLU A 61 11.80 22.73 29.16
N LEU A 62 11.42 21.47 29.42
CA LEU A 62 10.55 20.71 28.55
C LEU A 62 9.15 21.33 28.50
N MET A 63 8.66 21.60 27.28
CA MET A 63 7.27 21.98 27.08
C MET A 63 6.35 20.87 27.59
N SER A 64 5.22 21.25 28.19
CA SER A 64 4.20 20.28 28.58
C SER A 64 3.77 19.44 27.38
N VAL A 65 3.41 18.18 27.62
CA VAL A 65 2.97 17.24 26.57
C VAL A 65 1.82 17.85 25.75
N SER A 66 0.91 18.58 26.39
CA SER A 66 -0.16 19.33 25.72
C SER A 66 0.37 20.37 24.72
N LYS A 67 1.34 21.20 25.11
CA LYS A 67 1.97 22.21 24.24
C LYS A 67 2.71 21.57 23.06
N LEU A 68 3.36 20.41 23.28
CA LEU A 68 4.02 19.66 22.21
C LEU A 68 3.03 19.10 21.18
N VAL A 69 1.89 18.58 21.65
CA VAL A 69 0.81 18.11 20.78
C VAL A 69 0.22 19.27 19.98
N GLU A 70 -0.05 20.41 20.61
CA GLU A 70 -0.53 21.62 19.94
C GLU A 70 0.44 22.12 18.88
N ALA A 71 1.74 22.19 19.18
CA ALA A 71 2.77 22.60 18.23
C ALA A 71 2.84 21.67 17.00
N ARG A 72 2.73 20.35 17.21
CA ARG A 72 2.68 19.36 16.12
C ARG A 72 1.43 19.53 15.26
N LEU A 73 0.26 19.74 15.87
CA LEU A 73 -0.99 19.97 15.16
C LEU A 73 -0.94 21.26 14.33
N ASN A 74 -0.38 22.34 14.88
CA ASN A 74 -0.21 23.60 14.16
C ASN A 74 0.73 23.46 12.96
N LYS A 75 1.88 22.79 13.13
CA LYS A 75 2.80 22.51 12.02
C LYS A 75 2.15 21.65 10.93
N ALA A 76 1.32 20.68 11.31
CA ALA A 76 0.56 19.87 10.36
C ALA A 76 -0.47 20.70 9.60
N ARG A 77 -1.22 21.58 10.29
CA ARG A 77 -2.18 22.52 9.69
C ARG A 77 -1.49 23.48 8.72
N GLU A 78 -0.35 24.05 9.08
CA GLU A 78 0.44 24.92 8.20
C GLU A 78 0.93 24.20 6.95
N LYS A 79 1.44 22.97 7.09
CA LYS A 79 1.85 22.14 5.96
C LYS A 79 0.66 21.84 5.04
N ALA A 80 -0.49 21.50 5.61
CA ALA A 80 -1.71 21.26 4.85
C ALA A 80 -2.22 22.53 4.15
N ALA A 81 -2.17 23.69 4.82
CA ALA A 81 -2.53 24.98 4.24
C ALA A 81 -1.64 25.33 3.05
N LYS A 82 -0.31 25.22 3.20
CA LYS A 82 0.66 25.42 2.11
C LYS A 82 0.40 24.48 0.93
N ALA A 83 0.09 23.20 1.19
CA ALA A 83 -0.25 22.24 0.14
C ALA A 83 -1.55 22.60 -0.59
N ARG A 84 -2.58 23.05 0.14
CA ARG A 84 -3.85 23.52 -0.44
C ARG A 84 -3.65 24.77 -1.30
N GLU A 85 -2.85 25.73 -0.84
CA GLU A 85 -2.51 26.93 -1.61
C GLU A 85 -1.73 26.60 -2.87
N ALA A 86 -0.73 25.72 -2.80
CA ALA A 86 0.02 25.27 -3.97
C ALA A 86 -0.89 24.54 -4.98
N ALA A 87 -1.82 23.71 -4.52
CA ALA A 87 -2.80 23.06 -5.38
C ALA A 87 -3.78 24.07 -6.01
N ARG A 88 -4.19 25.10 -5.27
CA ARG A 88 -5.04 26.19 -5.77
C ARG A 88 -4.31 26.97 -6.88
N LYS A 89 -3.06 27.39 -6.64
CA LYS A 89 -2.22 28.06 -7.66
C LYS A 89 -2.06 27.22 -8.91
N LYS A 90 -1.76 25.91 -8.79
CA LYS A 90 -1.69 25.00 -9.95
C LYS A 90 -3.01 24.88 -10.71
N ARG A 91 -4.16 24.98 -10.02
CA ARG A 91 -5.48 24.98 -10.67
C ARG A 91 -5.75 26.31 -11.37
N GLU A 92 -5.41 27.43 -10.74
CA GLU A 92 -5.49 28.78 -11.31
C GLU A 92 -4.57 28.89 -12.55
N GLU A 93 -3.34 28.40 -12.49
CA GLU A 93 -2.40 28.31 -13.63
C GLU A 93 -2.90 27.40 -14.76
N ARG A 94 -3.67 26.35 -14.44
CA ARG A 94 -4.32 25.50 -15.44
C ARG A 94 -5.59 26.14 -16.01
N ALA A 95 -6.27 26.96 -15.22
CA ALA A 95 -7.50 27.66 -15.59
C ALA A 95 -7.22 28.92 -16.41
N LEU A 96 -6.15 29.64 -16.08
CA LEU A 96 -5.50 30.63 -16.93
C LEU A 96 -4.93 29.85 -18.11
N LEU A 97 -5.69 29.80 -19.19
CA LEU A 97 -5.37 29.06 -20.40
C LEU A 97 -3.90 29.29 -20.76
N THR A 98 -3.14 28.18 -20.74
CA THR A 98 -1.96 28.05 -21.61
C THR A 98 -2.36 28.61 -22.97
N SER A 99 -1.52 29.48 -23.53
CA SER A 99 -1.77 30.19 -24.79
C SER A 99 -2.55 29.35 -25.81
N VAL A 100 -3.41 29.98 -26.63
CA VAL A 100 -4.23 29.30 -27.67
C VAL A 100 -3.47 28.16 -28.41
N PRO A 101 -2.18 28.31 -28.79
CA PRO A 101 -1.38 27.21 -29.35
C PRO A 101 -1.24 25.96 -28.46
N GLY A 102 -1.13 26.10 -27.14
CA GLY A 102 -1.02 24.99 -26.19
C GLY A 102 -2.31 24.18 -26.05
N ILE A 103 -3.47 24.82 -26.14
CA ILE A 103 -4.78 24.13 -26.19
C ILE A 103 -4.89 23.34 -27.48
N ILE A 104 -4.62 23.98 -28.62
CA ILE A 104 -4.66 23.33 -29.94
C ILE A 104 -3.71 22.13 -29.97
N ALA A 105 -2.49 22.26 -29.44
CA ALA A 105 -1.53 21.15 -29.36
C ALA A 105 -2.01 20.02 -28.43
N ARG A 106 -2.71 20.34 -27.34
CA ARG A 106 -3.36 19.33 -26.48
C ARG A 106 -4.45 18.60 -27.24
N ASP A 107 -5.32 19.33 -27.91
CA ASP A 107 -6.47 18.77 -28.64
C ASP A 107 -5.99 17.90 -29.81
N GLN A 108 -4.98 18.34 -30.55
CA GLN A 108 -4.32 17.53 -31.57
C GLN A 108 -3.78 16.20 -30.99
N ARG A 109 -3.23 16.20 -29.78
CA ARG A 109 -2.77 14.96 -29.12
C ARG A 109 -3.93 14.06 -28.68
N ILE A 110 -5.08 14.63 -28.32
CA ILE A 110 -6.27 13.84 -27.98
C ILE A 110 -6.82 13.19 -29.25
N LEU A 111 -7.00 13.97 -30.32
CA LEU A 111 -7.48 13.50 -31.60
C LEU A 111 -6.57 12.40 -32.19
N ARG A 112 -5.24 12.57 -32.13
CA ARG A 112 -4.29 11.54 -32.57
C ARG A 112 -4.41 10.24 -31.78
N ARG A 113 -4.61 10.32 -30.46
CA ARG A 113 -4.79 9.14 -29.61
C ARG A 113 -6.08 8.41 -29.93
N GLU A 114 -7.17 9.15 -30.09
CA GLU A 114 -8.46 8.56 -30.43
C GLU A 114 -8.41 7.93 -31.82
N LYS A 115 -7.82 8.62 -32.81
CA LYS A 115 -7.59 8.08 -34.15
C LYS A 115 -6.81 6.75 -34.09
N ARG A 116 -5.70 6.72 -33.35
CA ARG A 116 -4.88 5.49 -33.19
C ARG A 116 -5.67 4.35 -32.57
N LYS A 117 -6.45 4.61 -31.51
CA LYS A 117 -7.30 3.61 -30.87
C LYS A 117 -8.29 2.99 -31.86
N TRP A 118 -8.93 3.82 -32.69
CA TRP A 118 -9.86 3.32 -33.70
C TRP A 118 -9.15 2.60 -34.85
N GLU A 119 -7.93 3.01 -35.23
CA GLU A 119 -7.09 2.28 -36.20
C GLU A 119 -6.70 0.89 -35.68
N GLU A 120 -6.26 0.78 -34.43
CA GLU A 120 -5.96 -0.50 -33.78
C GLU A 120 -7.20 -1.40 -33.73
N SER A 121 -8.36 -0.85 -33.34
CA SER A 121 -9.62 -1.59 -33.34
C SER A 121 -10.04 -2.05 -34.74
N LYS A 122 -9.81 -1.22 -35.75
CA LYS A 122 -10.08 -1.54 -37.16
C LYS A 122 -9.18 -2.70 -37.62
N GLU A 123 -7.89 -2.64 -37.33
CA GLU A 123 -6.94 -3.68 -37.73
C GLU A 123 -7.28 -5.03 -37.09
N ILE A 124 -7.68 -5.02 -35.81
CA ILE A 124 -8.14 -6.24 -35.13
C ILE A 124 -9.39 -6.81 -35.84
N ALA A 125 -10.36 -5.96 -36.15
CA ALA A 125 -11.56 -6.39 -36.86
C ALA A 125 -11.24 -6.94 -38.26
N GLU A 126 -10.36 -6.29 -39.02
CA GLU A 126 -9.90 -6.75 -40.33
C GLU A 126 -9.24 -8.13 -40.24
N ARG A 127 -8.35 -8.36 -39.26
CA ARG A 127 -7.74 -9.68 -39.04
C ARG A 127 -8.77 -10.75 -38.68
N GLN A 128 -9.83 -10.41 -37.95
CA GLN A 128 -10.90 -11.36 -37.65
C GLN A 128 -11.73 -11.68 -38.89
N MET A 129 -12.04 -10.67 -39.72
CA MET A 129 -12.70 -10.89 -41.01
C MET A 129 -11.86 -11.81 -41.91
N GLU A 130 -10.55 -11.59 -42.01
CA GLU A 130 -9.65 -12.45 -42.79
C GLU A 130 -9.65 -13.90 -42.29
N LYS A 131 -9.72 -14.12 -40.97
CA LYS A 131 -9.85 -15.47 -40.39
C LYS A 131 -11.17 -16.11 -40.80
N LEU A 132 -12.29 -15.39 -40.66
CA LEU A 132 -13.61 -15.87 -41.05
C LEU A 132 -13.66 -16.22 -42.55
N ASP A 133 -13.07 -15.38 -43.40
CA ASP A 133 -12.99 -15.64 -44.84
C ASP A 133 -12.17 -16.89 -45.15
N LYS A 134 -11.05 -17.13 -44.46
CA LYS A 134 -10.25 -18.36 -44.62
C LYS A 134 -11.04 -19.61 -44.25
N VAL A 135 -11.74 -19.57 -43.12
CA VAL A 135 -12.61 -20.67 -42.67
C VAL A 135 -13.74 -20.89 -43.67
N TYR A 136 -14.36 -19.83 -44.17
CA TYR A 136 -15.40 -19.89 -45.20
C TYR A 136 -14.90 -20.47 -46.53
N GLU A 137 -13.69 -20.13 -46.97
CA GLU A 137 -13.08 -20.81 -48.12
C GLU A 137 -12.78 -22.28 -47.83
N GLY A 138 -12.44 -22.62 -46.59
CA GLY A 138 -12.35 -24.01 -46.10
C GLY A 138 -13.67 -24.77 -46.27
N THR A 139 -14.80 -24.19 -45.87
CA THR A 139 -16.12 -24.83 -46.03
C THR A 139 -16.47 -25.04 -47.51
N LYS A 140 -16.16 -24.08 -48.40
CA LYS A 140 -16.34 -24.25 -49.85
C LYS A 140 -15.48 -25.37 -50.42
N ARG A 141 -14.27 -25.57 -49.92
CA ARG A 141 -13.40 -26.70 -50.33
C ARG A 141 -14.01 -28.03 -49.86
N ALA A 142 -14.47 -28.08 -48.61
CA ALA A 142 -15.13 -29.25 -48.04
C ALA A 142 -16.39 -29.67 -48.82
N ILE A 143 -17.23 -28.71 -49.21
CA ILE A 143 -18.43 -28.98 -50.02
C ILE A 143 -18.04 -29.59 -51.36
N ARG A 144 -17.08 -28.98 -52.08
CA ARG A 144 -16.57 -29.51 -53.35
C ARG A 144 -16.02 -30.93 -53.22
N PHE A 145 -15.31 -31.22 -52.13
CA PHE A 145 -14.81 -32.55 -51.84
C PHE A 145 -15.94 -33.56 -51.61
N TYR A 146 -16.94 -33.19 -50.79
CA TYR A 146 -18.09 -34.03 -50.50
C TYR A 146 -18.92 -34.34 -51.76
N GLU A 147 -19.14 -33.34 -52.62
CA GLU A 147 -19.84 -33.52 -53.89
C GLU A 147 -19.12 -34.51 -54.82
N GLY A 148 -17.79 -34.43 -54.88
CA GLY A 148 -16.94 -35.31 -55.70
C GLY A 148 -16.68 -36.71 -55.13
N CYS A 149 -17.09 -37.01 -53.90
CA CYS A 149 -16.76 -38.27 -53.24
C CYS A 149 -17.68 -39.45 -53.63
N PRO A 150 -17.12 -40.68 -53.76
CA PRO A 150 -17.88 -41.93 -53.88
C PRO A 150 -18.85 -42.16 -52.71
N PRO A 151 -19.94 -42.93 -52.90
CA PRO A 151 -20.96 -43.17 -51.88
C PRO A 151 -20.42 -43.89 -50.63
N GLU A 152 -19.40 -44.73 -50.77
CA GLU A 152 -18.74 -45.44 -49.66
C GLU A 152 -18.10 -44.47 -48.66
N ILE A 153 -17.44 -43.42 -49.15
CA ILE A 153 -16.82 -42.38 -48.32
C ILE A 153 -17.91 -41.49 -47.68
N LYS A 154 -19.02 -41.25 -48.36
CA LYS A 154 -20.14 -40.49 -47.79
C LYS A 154 -20.76 -41.22 -46.58
N GLU A 155 -20.89 -42.53 -46.64
CA GLU A 155 -21.40 -43.33 -45.52
C GLU A 155 -20.40 -43.35 -44.36
N SER A 156 -19.09 -43.41 -44.62
CA SER A 156 -18.07 -43.35 -43.56
C SER A 156 -18.01 -41.99 -42.87
N LEU A 157 -18.22 -40.90 -43.61
CA LEU A 157 -18.30 -39.53 -43.09
C LEU A 157 -19.55 -39.26 -42.25
N ARG A 158 -20.50 -40.20 -42.17
CA ARG A 158 -21.63 -40.10 -41.24
C ARG A 158 -21.18 -40.12 -39.78
N ASN A 159 -20.02 -40.74 -39.50
CA ASN A 159 -19.35 -40.70 -38.20
C ASN A 159 -18.38 -39.50 -38.13
N PRO A 160 -18.58 -38.54 -37.20
CA PRO A 160 -17.73 -37.34 -37.08
C PRO A 160 -16.25 -37.63 -36.84
N ASN A 161 -15.92 -38.73 -36.16
CA ASN A 161 -14.52 -39.11 -35.88
C ASN A 161 -13.69 -39.37 -37.15
N ASN A 162 -14.35 -39.76 -38.25
CA ASN A 162 -13.68 -40.04 -39.52
C ASN A 162 -13.27 -38.77 -40.26
N TRP A 163 -13.76 -37.59 -39.85
CA TRP A 163 -13.48 -36.33 -40.54
C TRP A 163 -12.02 -35.90 -40.39
N ASN A 164 -11.36 -36.32 -39.29
CA ASN A 164 -9.94 -36.06 -39.04
C ASN A 164 -9.00 -36.73 -40.06
N GLN A 165 -9.50 -37.70 -40.83
CA GLN A 165 -8.71 -38.39 -41.86
C GLN A 165 -8.61 -37.57 -43.16
N TYR A 166 -9.45 -36.55 -43.32
CA TYR A 166 -9.55 -35.77 -44.56
C TYR A 166 -9.13 -34.31 -44.31
N PRO A 167 -8.01 -33.84 -44.89
CA PRO A 167 -7.54 -32.47 -44.69
C PRO A 167 -8.52 -31.43 -45.22
N GLU A 168 -9.37 -31.76 -46.19
CA GLU A 168 -10.41 -30.90 -46.75
C GLU A 168 -11.51 -30.57 -45.74
N LEU A 169 -11.73 -31.45 -44.75
CA LEU A 169 -12.69 -31.26 -43.65
C LEU A 169 -12.04 -30.60 -42.40
N GLY A 170 -10.76 -30.25 -42.48
CA GLY A 170 -10.01 -29.65 -41.37
C GLY A 170 -10.53 -28.30 -40.88
N TYR A 171 -11.38 -27.63 -41.66
CA TYR A 171 -12.01 -26.35 -41.28
C TYR A 171 -12.83 -26.44 -39.98
N VAL A 172 -13.28 -27.65 -39.59
CA VAL A 172 -14.06 -27.85 -38.36
C VAL A 172 -13.25 -27.48 -37.12
N ASN A 173 -11.95 -27.76 -37.12
CA ASN A 173 -11.07 -27.36 -36.02
C ASN A 173 -10.89 -25.83 -36.00
N GLU A 174 -10.74 -25.22 -37.17
CA GLU A 174 -10.62 -23.76 -37.30
C GLU A 174 -11.91 -23.04 -36.87
N ILE A 175 -13.09 -23.64 -37.08
CA ILE A 175 -14.37 -23.13 -36.55
C ILE A 175 -14.40 -23.24 -35.02
N GLY A 176 -13.89 -24.35 -34.46
CA GLY A 176 -13.77 -24.52 -33.02
C GLY A 176 -12.92 -23.42 -32.38
N ASP A 177 -11.85 -23.01 -33.05
CA ASP A 177 -10.94 -21.95 -32.59
C ASP A 177 -11.50 -20.52 -32.75
N LEU A 178 -12.69 -20.34 -33.33
CA LEU A 178 -13.34 -19.02 -33.45
C LEU A 178 -14.08 -18.60 -32.17
N TYR A 179 -14.37 -19.52 -31.25
CA TYR A 179 -15.15 -19.31 -30.01
C TYR A 179 -14.32 -19.56 -28.75
#